data_AF-A0A1G9SPH9-F1
#
_entry.id   AF-A0A1G9SPH9-F1
#
_cell.length_a   1.000
_cell.length_b   1.000
_cell.length_c   1.000
_cell.angle_alpha   90.00
_cell.angle_beta   90.00
_cell.angle_gamma   90.00
#
_symmetry.space_group_name_H-M   'P 1'
#
loop_
_entity.id
_entity.type
_entity.pdbx_description
1 polymer ?
#
loop_
_entity_poly.entity_id
_entity_poly.type
_entity_poly.pdbx_seq_one_letter_code
_entity_poly.pdbx_strand_id
1 'polypeptide(L)'
;MNRRHALLSLASLASAASVGLAGCLSRGQSGSVEASDPSSGSGSDTGDREPATSDGSAMEPTYDLPDPPFRGMRAEPMATVAVGAQTGTATATPGTHVVQLWNDGENARRLTVRITGEETGVQFDETLDVTPGDHLDFAFQTADAYTVEVTGSDYGAQASVDRDWDECSTSVTTIRLHDGGSEIRGVTQSGDCTAANA
;
A
#
# COMPACT_ATOMS: atom_id res chain seq x y z
N MET A 1 -18.65 -30.82 40.04
CA MET A 1 -19.64 -30.94 38.95
C MET A 1 -18.87 -31.04 37.65
N ASN A 2 -18.88 -32.21 37.02
CA ASN A 2 -18.13 -32.54 35.79
C ASN A 2 -18.99 -32.29 34.55
N ARG A 3 -18.54 -31.45 33.61
CA ARG A 3 -18.99 -31.42 32.20
C ARG A 3 -17.79 -30.97 31.36
N ARG A 4 -17.10 -31.87 30.66
CA ARG A 4 -17.39 -32.54 29.37
C ARG A 4 -16.63 -31.86 28.22
N HIS A 5 -15.85 -32.70 27.55
CA HIS A 5 -14.99 -32.51 26.39
C HIS A 5 -15.63 -31.77 25.21
N ALA A 6 -14.80 -31.03 24.47
CA ALA A 6 -14.87 -30.97 23.01
C ALA A 6 -13.44 -30.89 22.45
N LEU A 7 -13.03 -31.99 21.82
CA LEU A 7 -11.88 -32.09 20.92
C LEU A 7 -12.33 -31.60 19.54
N LEU A 8 -11.56 -30.73 18.90
CA LEU A 8 -11.54 -30.65 17.43
C LEU A 8 -10.10 -30.60 16.94
N SER A 9 -9.71 -31.70 16.30
CA SER A 9 -8.53 -31.85 15.45
C SER A 9 -8.80 -31.19 14.09
N LEU A 10 -7.83 -30.44 13.57
CA LEU A 10 -7.58 -30.19 12.14
C LEU A 10 -6.05 -30.07 12.01
N ALA A 11 -5.37 -31.18 11.71
CA ALA A 11 -4.95 -31.60 10.36
C ALA A 11 -3.81 -30.74 9.80
N SER A 12 -2.60 -31.26 9.97
CA SER A 12 -1.35 -30.78 9.39
C SER A 12 -1.36 -30.90 7.87
N LEU A 13 -0.92 -29.85 7.16
CA LEU A 13 -0.44 -29.94 5.79
C LEU A 13 0.98 -29.39 5.76
N ALA A 14 1.93 -30.33 5.76
CA ALA A 14 3.31 -30.07 5.39
C ALA A 14 3.41 -30.13 3.86
N SER A 15 3.90 -29.07 3.25
CA SER A 15 4.39 -29.10 1.87
C SER A 15 5.90 -28.87 1.92
N ALA A 16 6.65 -29.94 1.67
CA ALA A 16 8.06 -29.90 1.38
C ALA A 16 8.25 -29.79 -0.14
N ALA A 17 9.07 -28.84 -0.59
CA ALA A 17 9.73 -28.91 -1.88
C ALA A 17 11.15 -28.35 -1.71
N SER A 18 12.12 -29.24 -1.86
CA SER A 18 13.54 -28.93 -1.95
C SER A 18 14.00 -29.11 -3.40
N VAL A 19 14.57 -28.07 -4.01
CA VAL A 19 15.52 -28.20 -5.13
C VAL A 19 16.59 -27.14 -4.94
N GLY A 20 17.83 -27.60 -4.77
CA GLY A 20 19.02 -26.75 -4.74
C GLY A 20 19.54 -26.47 -6.15
N LEU A 21 20.24 -25.35 -6.27
CA LEU A 21 21.22 -25.12 -7.33
C LEU A 21 22.46 -24.50 -6.68
N ALA A 22 23.55 -25.25 -6.79
CA ALA A 22 24.91 -24.81 -6.54
C ALA A 22 25.54 -24.33 -7.86
N GLY A 23 26.46 -23.37 -7.75
CA GLY A 23 27.39 -22.95 -8.80
C GLY A 23 27.20 -21.48 -9.21
N CYS A 24 28.21 -20.65 -9.40
CA CYS A 24 29.65 -20.78 -9.30
C CYS A 24 30.24 -19.39 -9.02
N LEU A 25 31.38 -19.36 -8.32
CA LEU A 25 32.24 -18.19 -8.22
C LEU A 25 32.62 -17.67 -9.61
N SER A 26 32.43 -16.38 -9.85
CA SER A 26 33.21 -15.63 -10.84
C SER A 26 33.67 -14.32 -10.21
N ARG A 27 34.89 -14.36 -9.67
CA ARG A 27 35.72 -13.20 -9.36
C ARG A 27 36.51 -12.87 -10.64
N GLY A 28 36.17 -11.76 -11.27
CA GLY A 28 36.92 -11.15 -12.37
C GLY A 28 36.19 -9.88 -12.77
N GLN A 29 36.82 -8.76 -13.04
CA GLN A 29 38.22 -8.37 -13.11
C GLN A 29 38.17 -6.85 -12.97
N SER A 30 38.96 -6.26 -12.07
CA SER A 30 39.14 -4.81 -11.97
C SER A 30 39.73 -4.33 -13.30
N GLY A 31 38.93 -3.63 -14.08
CA GLY A 31 39.34 -2.87 -15.25
C GLY A 31 39.29 -1.39 -14.91
N SER A 32 40.45 -0.75 -14.96
CA SER A 32 40.72 0.65 -14.65
C SER A 32 39.80 1.60 -15.42
N VAL A 33 39.11 2.49 -14.72
CA VAL A 33 38.57 3.71 -15.33
C VAL A 33 39.71 4.72 -15.41
N GLU A 34 40.23 4.86 -16.62
CA GLU A 34 41.12 5.95 -17.01
C GLU A 34 40.40 7.29 -16.84
N ALA A 35 41.19 8.24 -16.34
CA ALA A 35 40.81 9.59 -16.03
C ALA A 35 40.35 10.38 -17.26
N SER A 36 39.39 11.27 -17.05
CA SER A 36 39.30 12.53 -17.78
C SER A 36 38.65 13.57 -16.87
N ASP A 37 39.52 14.28 -16.15
CA ASP A 37 39.26 15.65 -15.69
C ASP A 37 39.51 16.58 -16.90
N PRO A 38 38.70 17.64 -17.09
CA PRO A 38 39.29 18.93 -16.75
C PRO A 38 38.33 19.91 -16.05
N SER A 39 38.81 20.35 -14.90
CA SER A 39 38.55 21.55 -14.11
C SER A 39 38.07 22.78 -14.86
N SER A 40 37.09 23.47 -14.26
CA SER A 40 37.03 24.93 -13.99
C SER A 40 35.66 25.23 -13.36
N GLY A 41 35.45 25.92 -12.24
CA GLY A 41 36.33 26.58 -11.28
C GLY A 41 35.47 27.40 -10.31
N SER A 42 35.97 27.54 -9.08
CA SER A 42 35.80 28.66 -8.14
C SER A 42 34.44 28.97 -7.47
N GLY A 43 34.43 28.86 -6.13
CA GLY A 43 33.49 29.59 -5.26
C GLY A 43 33.28 28.93 -3.89
N SER A 44 34.14 29.20 -2.92
CA SER A 44 33.97 28.82 -1.51
C SER A 44 32.78 29.55 -0.89
N ASP A 45 31.95 28.87 -0.09
CA ASP A 45 31.40 29.47 1.13
C ASP A 45 30.98 28.40 2.16
N THR A 46 31.32 28.70 3.40
CA THR A 46 31.06 27.96 4.64
C THR A 46 29.60 28.14 5.06
N GLY A 47 28.91 27.05 5.38
CA GLY A 47 27.59 27.13 6.01
C GLY A 47 27.04 25.75 6.31
N ASP A 48 26.70 25.54 7.58
CA ASP A 48 26.09 24.36 8.17
C ASP A 48 24.99 23.73 7.31
N ARG A 49 25.15 22.45 6.95
CA ARG A 49 24.03 21.64 6.44
C ARG A 49 23.28 21.05 7.63
N GLU A 50 22.26 21.78 8.07
CA GLU A 50 21.08 21.18 8.70
C GLU A 50 20.52 20.09 7.77
N PRO A 51 19.92 19.02 8.31
CA PRO A 51 19.27 18.00 7.50
C PRO A 51 18.18 18.68 6.68
N ALA A 52 18.29 18.56 5.35
CA ALA A 52 17.28 19.06 4.43
C ALA A 52 15.93 18.44 4.79
N THR A 53 15.02 19.27 5.28
CA THR A 53 13.59 19.01 5.25
C THR A 53 13.23 18.77 3.79
N SER A 54 12.90 17.53 3.45
CA SER A 54 12.27 17.21 2.18
C SER A 54 10.87 17.82 2.16
N ASP A 55 10.79 19.14 1.92
CA ASP A 55 9.60 19.76 1.36
C ASP A 55 9.52 19.36 -0.13
N GLY A 56 9.27 18.08 -0.34
CA GLY A 56 8.66 17.61 -1.56
C GLY A 56 7.18 17.60 -1.30
N SER A 57 6.49 18.72 -1.55
CA SER A 57 5.07 18.66 -1.90
C SER A 57 4.98 17.87 -3.20
N ALA A 58 4.95 16.54 -3.07
CA ALA A 58 4.48 15.68 -4.12
C ALA A 58 3.06 16.16 -4.41
N MET A 59 2.83 16.59 -5.65
CA MET A 59 1.49 16.90 -6.11
C MET A 59 0.74 15.57 -6.10
N GLU A 60 -0.02 15.32 -5.05
CA GLU A 60 -0.80 14.09 -4.87
C GLU A 60 -1.67 13.92 -6.12
N PRO A 61 -1.61 12.77 -6.81
CA PRO A 61 -2.49 12.52 -7.94
C PRO A 61 -3.96 12.53 -7.46
N THR A 62 -4.74 13.49 -7.94
CA THR A 62 -6.19 13.52 -7.71
C THR A 62 -6.83 12.48 -8.63
N TYR A 63 -7.15 11.31 -8.09
CA TYR A 63 -7.87 10.26 -8.81
C TYR A 63 -9.37 10.58 -8.88
N ASP A 64 -10.00 10.35 -10.03
CA ASP A 64 -11.46 10.44 -10.17
C ASP A 64 -12.08 9.17 -9.57
N LEU A 65 -12.33 9.20 -8.26
CA LEU A 65 -12.87 8.08 -7.50
C LEU A 65 -14.40 8.15 -7.43
N PRO A 66 -15.11 7.00 -7.47
CA PRO A 66 -16.53 6.98 -7.12
C PRO A 66 -16.75 7.51 -5.70
N ASP A 67 -17.92 8.11 -5.46
CA ASP A 67 -18.31 8.59 -4.14
C ASP A 67 -18.17 7.46 -3.09
N PRO A 68 -17.56 7.73 -1.92
CA PRO A 68 -17.40 6.71 -0.89
C PRO A 68 -18.75 6.18 -0.40
N PRO A 69 -18.85 4.88 -0.05
CA PRO A 69 -20.10 4.22 0.33
C PRO A 69 -20.65 4.66 1.70
N PHE A 70 -19.95 5.57 2.38
CA PHE A 70 -20.36 6.13 3.66
C PHE A 70 -20.42 7.66 3.61
N ARG A 71 -21.38 8.24 4.35
CA ARG A 71 -21.51 9.69 4.52
C ARG A 71 -20.74 10.13 5.76
N GLY A 72 -20.21 11.36 5.73
CA GLY A 72 -19.56 11.99 6.89
C GLY A 72 -18.04 11.88 6.90
N MET A 73 -17.46 11.10 5.99
CA MET A 73 -16.03 11.13 5.72
C MET A 73 -15.64 12.51 5.16
N ARG A 74 -14.52 13.07 5.61
CA ARG A 74 -13.94 14.27 4.99
C ARG A 74 -13.59 13.98 3.54
N ALA A 75 -13.70 14.98 2.66
CA ALA A 75 -13.46 14.80 1.23
C ALA A 75 -11.97 14.62 0.90
N GLU A 76 -11.09 15.32 1.61
CA GLU A 76 -9.64 15.21 1.42
C GLU A 76 -9.07 14.16 2.38
N PRO A 77 -8.26 13.20 1.90
CA PRO A 77 -7.55 12.27 2.77
C PRO A 77 -6.50 13.02 3.59
N MET A 78 -6.21 12.53 4.78
CA MET A 78 -5.10 13.07 5.57
C MET A 78 -3.74 12.76 4.93
N ALA A 79 -3.67 11.63 4.21
CA ALA A 79 -2.52 11.20 3.43
C ALA A 79 -2.94 10.12 2.42
N THR A 80 -2.26 10.09 1.28
CA THR A 80 -2.34 9.02 0.29
C THR A 80 -1.04 8.23 0.29
N VAL A 81 -1.13 6.90 0.29
CA VAL A 81 0.01 5.99 0.21
C VAL A 81 -0.10 5.19 -1.09
N ALA A 82 0.93 5.29 -1.92
CA ALA A 82 1.08 4.45 -3.10
C ALA A 82 1.52 3.05 -2.70
N VAL A 83 0.75 2.02 -3.12
CA VAL A 83 1.03 0.61 -2.82
C VAL A 83 1.43 -0.12 -4.10
N GLY A 84 2.49 -0.92 -4.01
CA GLY A 84 2.98 -1.71 -5.14
C GLY A 84 3.82 -0.92 -6.16
N ALA A 85 4.21 0.31 -5.85
CA ALA A 85 5.05 1.12 -6.74
C ALA A 85 6.43 0.48 -6.94
N GLN A 86 6.67 -0.16 -8.09
CA GLN A 86 7.98 -0.71 -8.44
C GLN A 86 8.84 0.33 -9.16
N THR A 87 10.09 0.52 -8.70
CA THR A 87 11.12 1.26 -9.45
C THR A 87 11.64 0.40 -10.60
N GLY A 88 10.89 0.36 -11.69
CA GLY A 88 11.16 -0.46 -12.87
C GLY A 88 9.91 -0.43 -13.74
N THR A 89 10.05 -0.54 -15.06
CA THR A 89 9.00 -0.30 -16.06
C THR A 89 7.79 -1.22 -15.92
N ALA A 90 6.97 -0.99 -14.90
CA ALA A 90 5.59 -1.41 -14.83
C ALA A 90 4.82 -0.43 -15.71
N THR A 91 4.26 -0.92 -16.81
CA THR A 91 3.27 -0.18 -17.56
C THR A 91 2.08 0.00 -16.61
N ALA A 92 1.75 1.25 -16.25
CA ALA A 92 0.60 1.53 -15.40
C ALA A 92 -0.69 1.08 -16.09
N THR A 93 -1.44 0.26 -15.37
CA THR A 93 -2.80 -0.20 -15.66
C THR A 93 -3.75 1.01 -15.56
N PRO A 94 -4.60 1.32 -16.57
CA PRO A 94 -5.68 2.27 -16.35
C PRO A 94 -6.65 1.74 -15.27
N GLY A 95 -7.41 2.62 -14.62
CA GLY A 95 -8.23 2.27 -13.44
C GLY A 95 -7.49 2.45 -12.11
N THR A 96 -8.11 3.10 -11.11
CA THR A 96 -7.51 3.29 -9.78
C THR A 96 -8.28 2.49 -8.74
N HIS A 97 -7.56 1.65 -8.00
CA HIS A 97 -8.13 0.88 -6.90
C HIS A 97 -7.61 1.49 -5.60
N VAL A 98 -8.54 1.91 -4.74
CA VAL A 98 -8.22 2.57 -3.47
C VAL A 98 -8.88 1.83 -2.32
N VAL A 99 -8.10 1.56 -1.28
CA VAL A 99 -8.65 1.20 0.04
C VAL A 99 -8.57 2.43 0.93
N GLN A 100 -9.71 2.87 1.45
CA GLN A 100 -9.80 3.98 2.37
C GLN A 100 -9.95 3.47 3.79
N LEU A 101 -9.11 3.95 4.70
CA LEU A 101 -9.22 3.66 6.12
C LEU A 101 -9.76 4.89 6.84
N TRP A 102 -11.03 4.85 7.25
CA TRP A 102 -11.73 6.00 7.83
C TRP A 102 -11.99 5.81 9.33
N ASN A 103 -11.59 6.79 10.14
CA ASN A 103 -12.00 6.88 11.53
C ASN A 103 -13.30 7.68 11.67
N ASP A 104 -14.41 6.95 11.81
CA ASP A 104 -15.75 7.49 12.12
C ASP A 104 -16.04 7.51 13.64
N GLY A 105 -15.00 7.42 14.46
CA GLY A 105 -15.10 7.61 15.91
C GLY A 105 -14.93 9.06 16.33
N GLU A 106 -15.28 9.33 17.59
CA GLU A 106 -15.08 10.65 18.20
C GLU A 106 -13.64 10.89 18.67
N ASN A 107 -12.82 9.83 18.77
CA ASN A 107 -11.46 9.87 19.30
C ASN A 107 -10.42 9.51 18.24
N ALA A 108 -9.21 10.07 18.36
CA ALA A 108 -8.09 9.64 17.54
C ALA A 108 -7.77 8.15 17.81
N ARG A 109 -7.44 7.41 16.75
CA ARG A 109 -7.16 5.98 16.82
C ARG A 109 -5.73 5.70 16.38
N ARG A 110 -4.98 5.00 17.24
CA ARG A 110 -3.70 4.42 16.87
C ARG A 110 -3.92 3.06 16.20
N LEU A 111 -3.50 2.93 14.96
CA LEU A 111 -3.77 1.77 14.12
C LEU A 111 -2.49 1.27 13.50
N THR A 112 -2.24 -0.03 13.58
CA THR A 112 -1.22 -0.70 12.77
C THR A 112 -1.89 -1.18 11.49
N VAL A 113 -1.39 -0.72 10.36
CA VAL A 113 -1.85 -1.11 9.02
C VAL A 113 -0.74 -1.90 8.34
N ARG A 114 -1.09 -3.10 7.88
CA ARG A 114 -0.20 -3.95 7.12
C ARG A 114 -0.84 -4.28 5.78
N ILE A 115 -0.11 -4.04 4.69
CA ILE A 115 -0.53 -4.34 3.33
C ILE A 115 0.46 -5.31 2.72
N THR A 116 -0.04 -6.48 2.33
CA THR A 116 0.76 -7.55 1.73
C THR A 116 0.16 -7.92 0.39
N GLY A 117 0.93 -7.80 -0.68
CA GLY A 117 0.60 -8.39 -1.97
C GLY A 117 1.04 -9.86 -2.03
N GLU A 118 0.28 -10.69 -2.73
CA GLU A 118 0.55 -12.12 -2.90
C GLU A 118 1.90 -12.35 -3.58
N GLU A 119 2.20 -11.57 -4.63
CA GLU A 119 3.45 -11.67 -5.39
C GLU A 119 4.50 -10.65 -4.92
N THR A 120 4.06 -9.46 -4.53
CA THR A 120 4.95 -8.35 -4.17
C THR A 120 5.43 -8.40 -2.71
N GLY A 121 4.76 -9.19 -1.85
CA GLY A 121 5.08 -9.27 -0.43
C GLY A 121 4.61 -8.05 0.36
N VAL A 122 5.22 -7.80 1.53
CA VAL A 122 4.83 -6.67 2.41
C VAL A 122 5.19 -5.34 1.73
N GLN A 123 4.17 -4.54 1.42
CA GLN A 123 4.30 -3.22 0.80
C GLN A 123 4.19 -2.08 1.81
N PHE A 124 3.46 -2.30 2.90
CA PHE A 124 3.26 -1.32 3.96
C PHE A 124 3.11 -2.05 5.30
N ASP A 125 3.76 -1.55 6.35
CA ASP A 125 3.65 -2.07 7.72
C ASP A 125 4.02 -0.96 8.70
N GLU A 126 3.07 -0.08 8.99
CA GLU A 126 3.29 1.07 9.87
C GLU A 126 2.16 1.25 10.88
N THR A 127 2.48 1.98 11.96
CA THR A 127 1.50 2.41 12.96
C THR A 127 1.26 3.91 12.82
N LEU A 128 0.00 4.28 12.63
CA LEU A 128 -0.44 5.64 12.33
C LEU A 128 -1.51 6.08 13.35
N ASP A 129 -1.54 7.37 13.64
CA ASP A 129 -2.61 8.00 14.43
C ASP A 129 -3.60 8.67 13.48
N VAL A 130 -4.85 8.18 13.44
CA VAL A 130 -5.91 8.64 12.54
C VAL A 130 -6.90 9.48 13.33
N THR A 131 -7.03 10.78 13.04
CA THR A 131 -7.90 11.67 13.82
C THR A 131 -9.39 11.47 13.50
N PRO A 132 -10.31 11.90 14.39
CA PRO A 132 -11.75 11.81 14.15
C PRO A 132 -12.19 12.45 12.84
N GLY A 133 -12.90 11.68 12.01
CA GLY A 133 -13.41 12.10 10.70
C GLY A 133 -12.40 12.06 9.57
N ASP A 134 -11.12 11.85 9.85
CA ASP A 134 -10.07 11.70 8.82
C ASP A 134 -10.01 10.28 8.26
N HIS A 135 -9.48 10.19 7.05
CA HIS A 135 -9.21 8.92 6.38
C HIS A 135 -7.83 8.91 5.71
N LEU A 136 -7.28 7.71 5.55
CA LEU A 136 -6.10 7.43 4.74
C LEU A 136 -6.52 6.76 3.45
N ASP A 137 -5.86 7.10 2.36
CA ASP A 137 -6.04 6.42 1.08
C ASP A 137 -4.83 5.53 0.78
N PHE A 138 -5.08 4.28 0.42
CA PHE A 138 -4.07 3.36 -0.11
C PHE A 138 -4.38 3.13 -1.58
N ALA A 139 -3.63 3.80 -2.47
CA ALA A 139 -3.80 3.72 -3.91
C ALA A 139 -2.89 2.62 -4.48
N PHE A 140 -3.50 1.57 -5.01
CA PHE A 140 -2.78 0.42 -5.54
C PHE A 140 -2.38 0.65 -7.00
N GLN A 141 -1.09 0.53 -7.29
CA GLN A 141 -0.51 0.93 -8.58
C GLN A 141 -0.04 -0.25 -9.44
N THR A 142 0.13 -1.42 -8.84
CA THR A 142 0.56 -2.65 -9.52
C THR A 142 -0.48 -3.72 -9.28
N ALA A 143 -0.94 -4.37 -10.34
CA ALA A 143 -1.86 -5.50 -10.26
C ALA A 143 -1.23 -6.65 -9.46
N ASP A 144 -1.83 -6.96 -8.32
CA ASP A 144 -1.50 -8.07 -7.41
C ASP A 144 -2.76 -8.33 -6.57
N ALA A 145 -2.86 -9.50 -5.95
CA ALA A 145 -3.87 -9.75 -4.93
C ALA A 145 -3.35 -9.20 -3.60
N TYR A 146 -3.96 -8.14 -3.08
CA TYR A 146 -3.54 -7.53 -1.82
C TYR A 146 -4.45 -7.89 -0.67
N THR A 147 -3.85 -8.06 0.50
CA THR A 147 -4.53 -8.06 1.79
C THR A 147 -4.16 -6.81 2.56
N VAL A 148 -5.17 -6.06 3.02
CA VAL A 148 -5.04 -4.93 3.94
C VAL A 148 -5.54 -5.35 5.31
N GLU A 149 -4.63 -5.47 6.26
CA GLU A 149 -4.93 -5.77 7.66
C GLU A 149 -4.83 -4.49 8.49
N VAL A 150 -5.87 -4.19 9.25
CA VAL A 150 -5.91 -3.05 10.17
C VAL A 150 -6.16 -3.56 11.58
N THR A 151 -5.26 -3.22 12.49
CA THR A 151 -5.35 -3.62 13.89
C THR A 151 -5.20 -2.41 14.81
N GLY A 152 -6.00 -2.38 15.87
CA GLY A 152 -5.92 -1.41 16.97
C GLY A 152 -6.25 -2.10 18.29
N SER A 153 -6.30 -1.35 19.39
CA SER A 153 -6.60 -1.91 20.72
C SER A 153 -7.91 -2.69 20.77
N ASP A 154 -8.94 -2.16 20.09
CA ASP A 154 -10.31 -2.69 20.10
C ASP A 154 -10.88 -2.87 18.68
N TYR A 155 -10.00 -2.83 17.67
CA TYR A 155 -10.37 -2.82 16.24
C TYR A 155 -9.56 -3.88 15.50
N GLY A 156 -10.24 -4.59 14.61
CA GLY A 156 -9.62 -5.55 13.71
C GLY A 156 -10.45 -5.65 12.45
N ALA A 157 -9.86 -5.30 11.31
CA ALA A 157 -10.50 -5.37 10.01
C ALA A 157 -9.52 -5.92 8.97
N GLN A 158 -10.07 -6.62 7.98
CA GLN A 158 -9.29 -7.11 6.84
C GLN A 158 -10.08 -6.87 5.57
N ALA A 159 -9.47 -6.20 4.60
CA ALA A 159 -9.99 -6.05 3.25
C ALA A 159 -9.06 -6.76 2.26
N SER A 160 -9.64 -7.22 1.15
CA SER A 160 -8.89 -7.78 0.03
C SER A 160 -9.09 -6.90 -1.19
N VAL A 161 -8.03 -6.77 -1.98
CA VAL A 161 -8.09 -6.16 -3.31
C VAL A 161 -7.68 -7.23 -4.30
N ASP A 162 -8.56 -7.54 -5.23
CA ASP A 162 -8.34 -8.60 -6.20
C ASP A 162 -7.35 -8.16 -7.28
N ARG A 163 -6.54 -9.11 -7.75
CA ARG A 163 -5.58 -8.92 -8.84
C ARG A 163 -6.26 -8.61 -10.17
N ASP A 164 -7.41 -9.22 -10.41
CA ASP A 164 -8.16 -9.15 -11.67
C ASP A 164 -9.07 -7.93 -11.69
N TRP A 165 -8.51 -6.77 -11.35
CA TRP A 165 -9.23 -5.53 -11.51
C TRP A 165 -9.30 -5.13 -12.98
N ASP A 166 -10.49 -4.74 -13.46
CA ASP A 166 -10.68 -4.29 -14.83
C ASP A 166 -9.94 -2.97 -15.01
N GLU A 167 -9.02 -2.91 -16.00
CA GLU A 167 -8.22 -1.71 -16.28
C GLU A 167 -9.08 -0.50 -16.72
N CYS A 168 -10.36 -0.73 -16.96
CA CYS A 168 -11.30 0.34 -17.25
C CYS A 168 -12.18 0.65 -16.05
N SER A 169 -11.90 0.11 -14.87
CA SER A 169 -12.69 0.35 -13.67
C SER A 169 -11.89 1.07 -12.59
N THR A 170 -12.59 1.90 -11.82
CA THR A 170 -12.07 2.47 -10.59
C THR A 170 -12.89 1.89 -9.45
N SER A 171 -12.24 1.50 -8.36
CA SER A 171 -12.96 1.01 -7.18
C SER A 171 -12.45 1.64 -5.91
N VAL A 172 -13.38 1.90 -4.99
CA VAL A 172 -13.09 2.35 -3.64
C VAL A 172 -13.64 1.32 -2.67
N THR A 173 -12.78 0.78 -1.81
CA THR A 173 -13.19 -0.01 -0.65
C THR A 173 -12.91 0.78 0.61
N THR A 174 -13.95 1.13 1.36
CA THR A 174 -13.79 1.82 2.64
C THR A 174 -13.87 0.84 3.80
N ILE A 175 -12.84 0.82 4.64
CA ILE A 175 -12.83 0.27 5.98
C ILE A 175 -13.21 1.40 6.94
N ARG A 176 -14.44 1.38 7.44
CA ARG A 176 -14.95 2.32 8.45
C ARG A 176 -14.68 1.76 9.85
N LEU A 177 -14.01 2.55 10.67
CA LEU A 177 -13.78 2.26 12.09
C LEU A 177 -14.69 3.13 12.94
N HIS A 178 -15.59 2.51 13.70
CA HIS A 178 -16.53 3.21 14.56
C HIS A 178 -16.56 2.58 15.95
N ASP A 179 -17.13 3.28 16.93
CA ASP A 179 -17.25 2.69 18.27
C ASP A 179 -18.12 1.43 18.19
N GLY A 180 -17.57 0.31 18.65
CA GLY A 180 -18.20 -1.01 18.56
C GLY A 180 -17.74 -1.90 17.40
N GLY A 181 -16.81 -1.47 16.54
CA GLY A 181 -16.12 -2.36 15.60
C GLY A 181 -15.71 -1.70 14.28
N SER A 182 -15.66 -2.53 13.24
CA SER A 182 -15.31 -2.11 11.88
C SER A 182 -16.33 -2.60 10.88
N GLU A 183 -16.57 -1.80 9.84
CA GLU A 183 -17.46 -2.12 8.72
C GLU A 183 -16.71 -1.90 7.40
N ILE A 184 -16.90 -2.80 6.43
CA ILE A 184 -16.24 -2.72 5.12
C ILE A 184 -17.31 -2.63 4.03
N ARG A 185 -17.18 -1.66 3.12
CA ARG A 185 -18.03 -1.54 1.94
C ARG A 185 -17.20 -1.11 0.73
N GLY A 186 -17.56 -1.63 -0.44
CA GLY A 186 -16.94 -1.29 -1.71
C GLY A 186 -17.92 -0.67 -2.69
N VAL A 187 -17.41 0.19 -3.55
CA VAL A 187 -18.08 0.71 -4.74
C VAL A 187 -17.12 0.60 -5.93
N THR A 188 -17.63 0.15 -7.06
CA THR A 188 -16.87 0.06 -8.31
C THR A 188 -17.61 0.82 -9.39
N GLN A 189 -16.88 1.62 -10.15
CA GLN A 189 -17.37 2.32 -11.32
C GLN A 189 -16.60 1.83 -12.53
N SER A 190 -17.31 1.28 -13.51
CA SER A 190 -16.77 0.95 -14.82
C SER A 190 -16.72 2.19 -15.70
N GLY A 191 -15.63 2.35 -16.42
CA GLY A 191 -15.40 3.32 -17.49
C GLY A 191 -15.38 2.64 -18.87
N ASP A 192 -15.44 3.46 -19.92
CA ASP A 192 -15.45 2.98 -21.30
C ASP A 192 -14.02 2.72 -21.81
N CYS A 193 -13.66 1.46 -22.08
CA CYS A 193 -12.37 1.09 -22.69
C CYS A 193 -12.20 1.53 -24.16
N THR A 194 -13.19 2.23 -24.73
CA THR A 194 -13.31 2.43 -26.18
C THR A 194 -12.21 3.32 -26.80
N ALA A 195 -11.37 3.98 -25.98
CA ALA A 195 -10.34 4.91 -26.44
C ALA A 195 -8.93 4.30 -26.62
N ALA A 196 -8.68 3.04 -26.27
CA ALA A 196 -7.33 2.46 -26.32
C ALA A 196 -6.94 1.82 -27.67
N ASN A 197 -7.82 1.85 -28.68
CA ASN A 197 -7.58 1.25 -30.01
C ASN A 197 -7.93 2.20 -31.17
N ALA A 198 -7.62 3.50 -31.06
CA ALA A 198 -7.70 4.46 -32.16
C ALA A 198 -6.32 4.99 -32.55
#